data_AF-A0A067XG71-F1
#
_entry.id   AF-A0A067XG71-F1
#
_cell.length_a   1.000
_cell.length_b   1.000
_cell.length_c   1.000
_cell.angle_alpha   90.00
_cell.angle_beta   90.00
_cell.angle_gamma   90.00
#
_symmetry.space_group_name_H-M   'P 1'
#
loop_
_entity.id
_entity.type
_entity.pdbx_description
1 polymer ?
#
loop_
_entity_poly.entity_id
_entity_poly.type
_entity_poly.pdbx_seq_one_letter_code
_entity_poly.pdbx_strand_id
1 'polypeptide(L)'
;ADTIVAVELDTYPNTDIGDPNYPHIGIDIKSIRSKKIAKWNMQDGKVATAHIIYNSVGKRLSAVVSYPNADSATVSYDVDLDNVLPEWVRVGLSATTGLYKETNTILSWSFTSKLKSNSTAETNALHFTFNQFTKDQKDLILQGDATTDSDGNLQLTRVSSDGTPQGNSVGRALFYAPVHIWESSAVVASFDATFTFLIKSPDSDPADGITFFISNMDSTIPSGSGGRLLGLFPDAN
;
A
#
# COMPACT_ATOMS: atom_id res chain seq x y z
N ALA A 1 18.60 -5.43 3.63
CA ALA A 1 17.15 -5.68 3.53
C ALA A 1 16.44 -4.36 3.67
N ASP A 2 15.33 -4.19 2.95
CA ASP A 2 14.56 -2.96 3.01
C ASP A 2 13.90 -2.78 4.39
N THR A 3 13.66 -1.53 4.75
CA THR A 3 12.86 -1.17 5.93
C THR A 3 11.47 -0.78 5.44
N ILE A 4 10.48 -1.61 5.75
CA ILE A 4 9.10 -1.45 5.27
C ILE A 4 8.15 -1.16 6.44
N VAL A 5 7.29 -0.17 6.23
CA VAL A 5 6.04 0.01 6.98
C VAL A 5 4.92 -0.06 5.95
N ALA A 6 3.89 -0.87 6.21
CA ALA A 6 2.79 -1.02 5.27
C ALA A 6 1.42 -1.09 5.96
N VAL A 7 0.40 -0.79 5.16
CA VAL A 7 -1.00 -1.10 5.42
C VAL A 7 -1.41 -2.10 4.35
N GLU A 8 -1.78 -3.31 4.77
CA GLU A 8 -2.25 -4.37 3.89
C GLU A 8 -3.78 -4.39 3.81
N LEU A 9 -4.26 -4.67 2.59
CA LEU A 9 -5.61 -5.09 2.25
C LEU A 9 -5.48 -6.55 1.81
N ASP A 10 -5.37 -7.44 2.79
CA ASP A 10 -5.12 -8.86 2.60
C ASP A 10 -6.44 -9.57 2.27
N THR A 11 -6.47 -10.21 1.10
CA THR A 11 -7.65 -10.92 0.59
C THR A 11 -7.63 -12.41 0.89
N TYR A 12 -6.48 -12.99 1.24
CA TYR A 12 -6.31 -14.43 1.35
C TYR A 12 -5.70 -14.85 2.69
N PRO A 13 -6.44 -15.58 3.55
CA PRO A 13 -5.99 -15.90 4.89
C PRO A 13 -4.87 -16.97 4.92
N ASN A 14 -3.63 -16.58 5.17
CA ASN A 14 -2.50 -17.47 5.43
C ASN A 14 -2.28 -17.69 6.93
N THR A 15 -3.14 -18.51 7.54
CA THR A 15 -3.15 -18.74 9.00
C THR A 15 -1.83 -19.25 9.61
N ASP A 16 -0.93 -19.85 8.81
CA ASP A 16 0.39 -20.29 9.25
C ASP A 16 1.38 -19.12 9.49
N ILE A 17 1.11 -17.95 8.90
CA ILE A 17 1.89 -16.72 9.11
C ILE A 17 1.21 -15.72 10.05
N GLY A 18 0.04 -16.06 10.59
CA GLY A 18 -0.63 -15.28 11.64
C GLY A 18 -1.92 -14.58 11.21
N ASP A 19 -2.30 -14.73 9.95
CA ASP A 19 -3.53 -14.12 9.44
C ASP A 19 -4.76 -14.70 10.14
N PRO A 20 -5.80 -13.88 10.34
CA PRO A 20 -7.09 -14.39 10.72
C PRO A 20 -7.68 -15.25 9.59
N ASN A 21 -8.64 -16.11 9.91
CA ASN A 21 -9.33 -16.93 8.91
C ASN A 21 -10.41 -16.15 8.14
N TYR A 22 -10.10 -14.93 7.70
CA TYR A 22 -10.95 -14.05 6.89
C TYR A 22 -10.10 -12.93 6.23
N PRO A 23 -10.57 -12.32 5.12
CA PRO A 23 -9.95 -11.12 4.57
C PRO A 23 -9.85 -10.00 5.62
N HIS A 24 -8.73 -9.30 5.65
CA HIS A 24 -8.44 -8.35 6.72
C HIS A 24 -7.66 -7.14 6.21
N ILE A 25 -7.72 -6.09 7.01
CA ILE A 25 -6.76 -4.99 6.90
C ILE A 25 -5.75 -5.09 8.03
N GLY A 26 -4.51 -4.77 7.73
CA GLY A 26 -3.38 -4.95 8.65
C GLY A 26 -2.42 -3.77 8.69
N ILE A 27 -1.61 -3.71 9.73
CA ILE A 27 -0.50 -2.74 9.86
C ILE A 27 0.79 -3.52 10.09
N ASP A 28 1.68 -3.40 9.12
CA ASP A 28 2.94 -4.15 9.05
C ASP A 28 4.11 -3.25 9.41
N ILE A 29 4.87 -3.67 10.42
CA ILE A 29 6.07 -2.96 10.85
C ILE A 29 7.25 -3.93 10.72
N LYS A 30 7.96 -3.82 9.59
CA LYS A 30 9.16 -4.61 9.24
C LYS A 30 8.95 -6.14 9.16
N SER A 31 7.72 -6.60 9.05
CA SER A 31 7.34 -8.02 8.95
C SER A 31 5.95 -8.12 8.32
N ILE A 32 5.70 -9.17 7.54
CA ILE A 32 4.35 -9.54 7.05
C ILE A 32 3.41 -9.93 8.18
N ARG A 33 3.95 -10.26 9.37
CA ARG A 33 3.15 -10.56 10.56
C ARG A 33 2.61 -9.26 11.15
N SER A 34 1.46 -8.86 10.64
CA SER A 34 0.69 -7.70 11.02
C SER A 34 0.66 -7.45 12.53
N LYS A 35 1.02 -6.23 12.96
CA LYS A 35 0.99 -5.83 14.40
C LYS A 35 -0.42 -5.62 14.90
N LYS A 36 -1.32 -5.24 14.01
CA LYS A 36 -2.74 -5.05 14.29
C LYS A 36 -3.53 -5.37 13.03
N ILE A 37 -4.61 -6.12 13.21
CA ILE A 37 -5.54 -6.47 12.15
C ILE A 37 -6.96 -6.01 12.50
N ALA A 38 -7.79 -5.83 11.48
CA ALA A 38 -9.23 -5.71 11.59
C ALA A 38 -9.92 -6.50 10.47
N LYS A 39 -11.05 -7.14 10.78
CA LYS A 39 -11.84 -7.86 9.77
C LYS A 39 -12.28 -6.91 8.66
N TRP A 40 -12.09 -7.33 7.42
CA TRP A 40 -12.52 -6.60 6.24
C TRP A 40 -13.54 -7.42 5.48
N ASN A 41 -14.75 -6.87 5.32
CA ASN A 41 -15.77 -7.47 4.46
C ASN A 41 -15.45 -7.09 3.00
N MET A 42 -14.41 -7.71 2.45
CA MET A 42 -13.99 -7.51 1.07
C MET A 42 -15.14 -7.87 0.12
N GLN A 43 -15.38 -7.01 -0.87
CA GLN A 43 -16.42 -7.18 -1.88
C GLN A 43 -15.79 -7.30 -3.27
N ASP A 44 -15.79 -8.51 -3.81
CA ASP A 44 -15.25 -8.81 -5.13
C ASP A 44 -15.96 -8.01 -6.23
N GLY A 45 -15.17 -7.49 -7.18
CA GLY A 45 -15.65 -6.72 -8.33
C GLY A 45 -16.23 -5.35 -7.99
N LYS A 46 -16.05 -4.85 -6.76
CA LYS A 46 -16.50 -3.52 -6.33
C LYS A 46 -15.31 -2.57 -6.14
N VAL A 47 -15.54 -1.30 -6.47
CA VAL A 47 -14.57 -0.24 -6.19
C VAL A 47 -14.62 0.11 -4.70
N ALA A 48 -13.46 0.07 -4.06
CA ALA A 48 -13.25 0.51 -2.68
C ALA A 48 -12.28 1.68 -2.61
N THR A 49 -12.32 2.37 -1.47
CA THR A 49 -11.38 3.44 -1.12
C THR A 49 -10.66 3.07 0.16
N ALA A 50 -9.33 3.20 0.16
CA ALA A 50 -8.50 3.12 1.35
C ALA A 50 -7.95 4.51 1.69
N HIS A 51 -8.00 4.86 2.98
CA HIS A 51 -7.45 6.09 3.54
C HIS A 51 -6.49 5.75 4.66
N ILE A 52 -5.26 6.26 4.60
CA ILE A 52 -4.20 6.03 5.57
C ILE A 52 -3.74 7.36 6.12
N ILE A 53 -3.64 7.48 7.44
CA ILE A 53 -3.21 8.70 8.11
C ILE A 53 -2.20 8.42 9.21
N TYR A 54 -1.25 9.36 9.37
CA TYR A 54 -0.30 9.38 10.47
C TYR A 54 0.02 10.82 10.86
N ASN A 55 0.30 11.04 12.14
CA ASN A 55 0.94 12.26 12.62
C ASN A 55 1.92 11.97 13.77
N SER A 56 3.00 12.74 13.83
CA SER A 56 4.11 12.55 14.79
C SER A 56 3.77 12.94 16.23
N VAL A 57 2.67 13.67 16.45
CA VAL A 57 2.19 14.04 17.80
C VAL A 57 1.49 12.84 18.44
N GLY A 58 0.56 12.22 17.72
CA GLY A 58 -0.18 11.05 18.17
C GLY A 58 0.61 9.74 18.04
N LYS A 59 1.67 9.73 17.21
CA LYS A 59 2.50 8.53 16.92
C LYS A 59 1.62 7.31 16.64
N ARG A 60 0.63 7.51 15.78
CA ARG A 60 -0.41 6.53 15.49
C ARG A 60 -0.68 6.45 14.01
N LEU A 61 -0.43 5.28 13.45
CA LEU A 61 -0.80 4.94 12.08
C LEU A 61 -2.23 4.39 12.11
N SER A 62 -3.11 4.93 11.27
CA SER A 62 -4.48 4.47 11.14
C SER A 62 -4.87 4.32 9.68
N ALA A 63 -5.67 3.30 9.39
CA ALA A 63 -6.22 3.07 8.07
C ALA A 63 -7.70 2.74 8.14
N VAL A 64 -8.42 3.20 7.12
CA VAL A 64 -9.85 2.90 6.89
C VAL A 64 -10.00 2.41 5.46
N VAL A 65 -10.75 1.33 5.27
CA VAL A 65 -11.20 0.88 3.95
C VAL A 65 -12.72 0.83 3.92
N SER A 66 -13.31 1.29 2.83
CA SER A 66 -14.76 1.32 2.66
C SER A 66 -15.19 1.09 1.22
N TYR A 67 -16.42 0.59 1.07
CA TYR A 67 -17.14 0.53 -0.19
C TYR A 67 -18.33 1.48 -0.14
N PRO A 68 -18.80 2.01 -1.28
CA PRO A 68 -20.05 2.74 -1.34
C PRO A 68 -21.21 1.93 -0.75
N ASN A 69 -21.93 2.50 0.21
CA ASN A 69 -23.10 1.89 0.89
C ASN A 69 -22.78 0.66 1.75
N ALA A 70 -21.55 0.52 2.25
CA ALA A 70 -21.16 -0.54 3.18
C ALA A 70 -20.49 0.04 4.43
N ASP A 71 -20.46 -0.74 5.51
CA ASP A 71 -19.69 -0.41 6.70
C ASP A 71 -18.18 -0.41 6.38
N SER A 72 -17.45 0.47 7.06
CA SER A 72 -16.00 0.59 6.89
C SER A 72 -15.25 -0.36 7.85
N ALA A 73 -14.11 -0.88 7.42
CA ALA A 73 -13.15 -1.52 8.33
C ALA A 73 -12.08 -0.50 8.74
N THR A 74 -11.62 -0.56 9.98
CA THR A 74 -10.64 0.39 10.53
C THR A 74 -9.61 -0.32 11.39
N VAL A 75 -8.34 0.03 11.21
CA VAL A 75 -7.22 -0.48 11.99
C VAL A 75 -6.32 0.67 12.42
N SER A 76 -5.79 0.59 13.64
CA SER A 76 -4.87 1.58 14.18
C SER A 76 -3.80 0.92 15.03
N TYR A 77 -2.57 1.39 14.91
CA TYR A 77 -1.44 0.91 15.71
C TYR A 77 -0.59 2.10 16.15
N ASP A 78 -0.23 2.11 17.44
CA ASP A 78 0.61 3.14 18.01
C ASP A 78 2.07 2.79 17.68
N VAL A 79 2.70 3.63 16.89
CA VAL A 79 4.06 3.44 16.37
C VAL A 79 4.73 4.78 16.16
N ASP A 80 5.96 4.90 16.64
CA ASP A 80 6.82 6.06 16.38
C ASP A 80 7.62 5.81 15.09
N LEU A 81 7.11 6.31 13.96
CA LEU A 81 7.72 6.03 12.65
C LEU A 81 9.14 6.60 12.51
N ASP A 82 9.49 7.63 13.28
CA ASP A 82 10.82 8.24 13.30
C ASP A 82 11.88 7.24 13.82
N ASN A 83 11.47 6.28 14.67
CA ASN A 83 12.32 5.21 15.18
C ASN A 83 12.29 3.95 14.31
N VAL A 84 11.54 3.96 13.21
CA VAL A 84 11.39 2.81 12.31
C VAL A 84 11.99 3.11 10.94
N LEU A 85 11.61 4.24 10.34
CA LEU A 85 11.95 4.61 8.97
C LEU A 85 13.10 5.63 8.92
N PRO A 86 13.91 5.63 7.84
CA PRO A 86 14.83 6.73 7.60
C PRO A 86 14.08 8.04 7.36
N GLU A 87 14.79 9.16 7.51
CA GLU A 87 14.25 10.51 7.33
C GLU A 87 13.67 10.74 5.92
N TRP A 88 14.34 10.16 4.92
CA TRP A 88 13.95 10.21 3.50
C TRP A 88 13.53 8.82 3.03
N VAL A 89 12.32 8.76 2.46
CA VAL A 89 11.68 7.51 2.04
C VAL A 89 11.12 7.61 0.62
N ARG A 90 10.65 6.48 0.08
CA ARG A 90 9.65 6.47 -0.98
C ARG A 90 8.36 5.84 -0.49
N VAL A 91 7.25 6.34 -1.02
CA VAL A 91 5.91 5.80 -0.81
C VAL A 91 5.46 5.06 -2.06
N GLY A 92 4.72 3.96 -1.88
CA GLY A 92 4.33 3.11 -2.98
C GLY A 92 3.08 2.30 -2.70
N LEU A 93 2.59 1.67 -3.77
CA LEU A 93 1.59 0.62 -3.74
C LEU A 93 2.24 -0.68 -4.23
N SER A 94 1.93 -1.80 -3.59
CA SER A 94 2.41 -3.12 -3.98
C SER A 94 1.25 -4.11 -3.99
N ALA A 95 1.28 -5.07 -4.91
CA ALA A 95 0.31 -6.16 -4.91
C ALA A 95 0.92 -7.43 -5.51
N THR A 96 0.29 -8.54 -5.21
CA THR A 96 0.74 -9.87 -5.62
C THR A 96 -0.42 -10.82 -5.86
N THR A 97 -0.13 -11.85 -6.64
CA THR A 97 -0.91 -13.08 -6.73
C THR A 97 0.02 -14.29 -6.57
N GLY A 98 -0.52 -15.37 -6.05
CA GLY A 98 0.14 -16.67 -5.91
C GLY A 98 -0.50 -17.72 -6.82
N LEU A 99 -0.87 -18.87 -6.23
CA LEU A 99 -1.67 -19.88 -6.92
C LEU A 99 -3.10 -19.38 -7.17
N TYR A 100 -3.66 -18.69 -6.17
CA TYR A 100 -4.89 -17.92 -6.25
C TYR A 100 -4.57 -16.52 -6.80
N LYS A 101 -5.58 -15.82 -7.33
CA LYS A 101 -5.36 -14.61 -8.11
C LYS A 101 -6.56 -13.68 -8.11
N GLU A 102 -6.27 -12.41 -8.32
CA GLU A 102 -7.22 -11.33 -8.45
C GLU A 102 -6.62 -10.21 -9.30
N THR A 103 -7.43 -9.31 -9.83
CA THR A 103 -6.92 -8.05 -10.39
C THR A 103 -6.51 -7.14 -9.25
N ASN A 104 -5.36 -6.49 -9.35
CA ASN A 104 -4.95 -5.47 -8.39
C ASN A 104 -4.92 -4.09 -9.08
N THR A 105 -6.10 -3.63 -9.47
CA THR A 105 -6.28 -2.40 -10.24
C THR A 105 -6.40 -1.19 -9.33
N ILE A 106 -5.56 -0.18 -9.54
CA ILE A 106 -5.61 1.12 -8.88
C ILE A 106 -6.21 2.13 -9.85
N LEU A 107 -7.30 2.76 -9.44
CA LEU A 107 -8.05 3.74 -10.23
C LEU A 107 -7.62 5.17 -9.92
N SER A 108 -7.24 5.42 -8.67
CA SER A 108 -6.67 6.70 -8.24
C SER A 108 -5.74 6.53 -7.05
N TRP A 109 -4.80 7.46 -6.89
CA TRP A 109 -3.91 7.53 -5.74
C TRP A 109 -3.49 8.97 -5.47
N SER A 110 -3.66 9.42 -4.23
CA SER A 110 -3.15 10.69 -3.73
C SER A 110 -2.35 10.49 -2.46
N PHE A 111 -1.43 11.41 -2.24
CA PHE A 111 -0.59 11.45 -1.05
C PHE A 111 -0.25 12.90 -0.71
N THR A 112 -0.24 13.19 0.58
CA THR A 112 0.24 14.46 1.11
C THR A 112 1.17 14.17 2.29
N SER A 113 2.35 14.79 2.32
CA SER A 113 3.22 14.85 3.48
C SER A 113 3.47 16.30 3.86
N LYS A 114 3.48 16.60 5.16
CA LYS A 114 3.71 17.95 5.71
C LYS A 114 4.68 17.87 6.87
N LEU A 115 5.68 18.74 6.84
CA LEU A 115 6.64 18.99 7.92
C LEU A 115 6.50 20.45 8.36
N LYS A 116 6.17 20.66 9.63
CA LYS A 116 6.08 21.98 10.25
C LYS A 116 7.24 22.16 11.21
N SER A 117 8.21 22.98 10.85
CA SER A 117 9.39 23.28 11.69
C SER A 117 9.12 24.44 12.65
N ASN A 118 9.88 24.48 13.75
CA ASN A 118 9.88 25.61 14.68
C ASN A 118 10.74 26.78 14.16
N SER A 119 11.76 26.51 13.33
CA SER A 119 12.74 27.52 12.90
C SER A 119 12.20 28.48 11.85
N THR A 120 11.16 28.08 11.13
CA THR A 120 10.47 28.86 10.10
C THR A 120 8.98 28.62 10.27
N ALA A 121 8.16 29.68 10.23
CA ALA A 121 6.69 29.52 10.20
C ALA A 121 6.20 28.79 8.92
N GLU A 122 7.11 28.44 8.01
CA GLU A 122 6.83 27.72 6.78
C GLU A 122 6.63 26.22 7.02
N THR A 123 5.60 25.70 6.35
CA THR A 123 5.31 24.26 6.29
C THR A 123 5.89 23.73 4.98
N ASN A 124 6.83 22.80 5.06
CA ASN A 124 7.28 22.05 3.90
C ASN A 124 6.24 20.99 3.58
N ALA A 125 5.74 20.96 2.35
CA ALA A 125 4.72 20.01 1.95
C ALA A 125 5.03 19.41 0.58
N LEU A 126 4.78 18.11 0.46
CA LEU A 126 4.75 17.38 -0.80
C LEU A 126 3.33 16.87 -1.00
N HIS A 127 2.78 17.04 -2.20
CA HIS A 127 1.47 16.53 -2.57
C HIS A 127 1.48 16.02 -4.01
N PHE A 128 0.84 14.89 -4.25
CA PHE A 128 0.48 14.43 -5.59
C PHE A 128 -0.91 13.82 -5.60
N THR A 129 -1.53 13.83 -6.78
CA THR A 129 -2.81 13.16 -7.05
C THR A 129 -2.80 12.59 -8.46
N PHE A 130 -3.08 11.29 -8.56
CA PHE A 130 -3.33 10.56 -9.80
C PHE A 130 -4.81 10.17 -9.82
N ASN A 131 -5.58 10.75 -10.75
CA ASN A 131 -6.94 10.30 -11.07
C ASN A 131 -6.98 9.54 -12.40
N GLN A 132 -5.82 9.42 -13.05
CA GLN A 132 -5.59 8.67 -14.28
C GLN A 132 -4.09 8.37 -14.36
N PHE A 133 -3.74 7.22 -14.92
CA PHE A 133 -2.38 6.79 -15.18
C PHE A 133 -2.13 6.72 -16.69
N THR A 134 -1.04 7.34 -17.15
CA THR A 134 -0.67 7.36 -18.57
C THR A 134 0.29 6.22 -18.91
N LYS A 135 0.37 5.84 -20.19
CA LYS A 135 1.27 4.77 -20.66
C LYS A 135 2.76 5.01 -20.36
N ASP A 136 3.19 6.26 -20.26
CA ASP A 136 4.56 6.68 -19.96
C ASP A 136 4.57 7.54 -18.69
N GLN A 137 4.03 7.00 -17.60
CA GLN A 137 3.89 7.70 -16.31
C GLN A 137 5.26 7.89 -15.62
N LYS A 138 6.00 8.95 -16.00
CA LYS A 138 7.41 9.17 -15.62
C LYS A 138 7.65 9.50 -14.14
N ASP A 139 6.63 9.96 -13.45
CA ASP A 139 6.66 10.27 -12.02
C ASP A 139 6.31 9.06 -11.14
N LEU A 140 6.17 7.87 -11.74
CA LEU A 140 6.13 6.59 -11.06
C LEU A 140 7.33 5.72 -11.44
N ILE A 141 7.88 5.04 -10.43
CA ILE A 141 8.83 3.95 -10.61
C ILE A 141 8.02 2.66 -10.56
N LEU A 142 7.81 2.06 -11.73
CA LEU A 142 7.16 0.75 -11.84
C LEU A 142 8.19 -0.36 -11.64
N GLN A 143 7.83 -1.36 -10.86
CA GLN A 143 8.65 -2.53 -10.57
C GLN A 143 7.84 -3.81 -10.79
N GLY A 144 8.52 -4.88 -11.19
CA GLY A 144 7.90 -6.17 -11.45
C GLY A 144 6.93 -6.10 -12.61
N ASP A 145 5.70 -6.56 -12.36
CA ASP A 145 4.64 -6.68 -13.35
C ASP A 145 3.74 -5.45 -13.45
N ALA A 146 4.02 -4.40 -12.67
CA ALA A 146 3.19 -3.21 -12.64
C ALA A 146 3.21 -2.49 -14.00
N THR A 147 2.03 -2.14 -14.51
CA THR A 147 1.84 -1.45 -15.78
C THR A 147 0.70 -0.45 -15.69
N THR A 148 0.65 0.51 -16.61
CA THR A 148 -0.50 1.40 -16.79
C THR A 148 -1.27 0.98 -18.05
N ASP A 149 -2.59 0.88 -17.95
CA ASP A 149 -3.44 0.39 -19.04
C ASP A 149 -4.06 1.51 -19.89
N SER A 150 -4.75 1.12 -20.97
CA SER A 150 -5.41 2.07 -21.87
C SER A 150 -6.65 2.73 -21.28
N ASP A 151 -7.21 2.16 -20.22
CA ASP A 151 -8.37 2.71 -19.51
C ASP A 151 -7.96 3.77 -18.48
N GLY A 152 -6.65 3.99 -18.33
CA GLY A 152 -6.09 4.99 -17.44
C GLY A 152 -5.90 4.49 -16.02
N ASN A 153 -5.84 3.18 -15.80
CA ASN A 153 -5.61 2.57 -14.49
C ASN A 153 -4.16 2.10 -14.35
N LEU A 154 -3.72 1.95 -13.11
CA LEU A 154 -2.48 1.27 -12.75
C LEU A 154 -2.83 -0.18 -12.38
N GLN A 155 -2.31 -1.13 -13.15
CA GLN A 155 -2.39 -2.56 -12.86
C GLN A 155 -1.13 -2.96 -12.11
N LEU A 156 -1.23 -3.30 -10.82
CA LEU A 156 -0.07 -3.71 -10.02
C LEU A 156 0.39 -5.13 -10.35
N THR A 157 -0.53 -6.02 -10.75
CA THR A 157 -0.26 -7.41 -11.13
C THR A 157 -0.66 -7.66 -12.59
N ARG A 158 -0.14 -8.74 -13.20
CA ARG A 158 -0.43 -9.07 -14.60
C ARG A 158 -1.91 -9.39 -14.80
N VAL A 159 -2.48 -8.77 -15.82
CA VAL A 159 -3.82 -9.06 -16.34
C VAL A 159 -3.68 -9.40 -17.82
N SER A 160 -4.32 -10.47 -18.29
CA SER A 160 -4.31 -10.81 -19.72
C SER A 160 -5.21 -9.86 -20.51
N SER A 161 -5.09 -9.89 -21.84
CA SER A 161 -5.82 -8.98 -22.74
C SER A 161 -7.34 -9.11 -22.68
N ASP A 162 -7.87 -10.21 -22.14
CA ASP A 162 -9.29 -10.45 -21.90
C ASP A 162 -9.78 -9.93 -20.52
N GLY A 163 -8.88 -9.33 -19.73
CA GLY A 163 -9.17 -8.85 -18.38
C GLY A 163 -9.02 -9.91 -17.28
N THR A 164 -8.53 -11.12 -17.59
CA THR A 164 -8.35 -12.18 -16.60
C THR A 164 -7.07 -11.98 -15.77
N PRO A 165 -7.14 -11.95 -14.43
CA PRO A 165 -5.94 -11.85 -13.60
C PRO A 165 -5.07 -13.11 -13.73
N GLN A 166 -3.75 -12.92 -13.64
CA GLN A 166 -2.77 -14.01 -13.71
C GLN A 166 -2.22 -14.36 -12.33
N GLY A 167 -1.94 -15.65 -12.10
CA GLY A 167 -1.24 -16.10 -10.89
C GLY A 167 0.27 -15.84 -10.95
N ASN A 168 0.96 -16.00 -9.82
CA ASN A 168 2.41 -15.79 -9.65
C ASN A 168 2.89 -14.43 -10.20
N SER A 169 2.16 -13.37 -9.86
CA SER A 169 2.47 -12.00 -10.27
C SER A 169 2.87 -11.15 -9.07
N VAL A 170 3.79 -10.22 -9.28
CA VAL A 170 4.19 -9.23 -8.27
C VAL A 170 4.52 -7.93 -8.97
N GLY A 171 4.00 -6.82 -8.46
CA GLY A 171 4.40 -5.52 -8.97
C GLY A 171 4.15 -4.39 -7.97
N ARG A 172 4.93 -3.33 -8.16
CA ARG A 172 4.90 -2.14 -7.30
C ARG A 172 4.92 -0.88 -8.16
N ALA A 173 4.31 0.17 -7.63
CA ALA A 173 4.46 1.53 -8.14
C ALA A 173 4.90 2.44 -6.99
N LEU A 174 6.04 3.10 -7.14
CA LEU A 174 6.55 4.06 -6.15
C LEU A 174 6.51 5.46 -6.74
N PHE A 175 6.15 6.46 -5.94
CA PHE A 175 6.29 7.85 -6.37
C PHE A 175 7.77 8.19 -6.59
N TYR A 176 8.08 8.89 -7.69
CA TYR A 176 9.45 9.08 -8.14
C TYR A 176 10.31 9.87 -7.15
N ALA A 177 9.78 10.98 -6.65
CA ALA A 177 10.51 11.87 -5.76
C ALA A 177 10.60 11.30 -4.33
N PRO A 178 11.76 11.39 -3.67
CA PRO A 178 11.89 11.10 -2.24
C PRO A 178 10.95 11.96 -1.41
N VAL A 179 10.38 11.38 -0.36
CA VAL A 179 9.51 12.05 0.60
C VAL A 179 10.29 12.25 1.89
N HIS A 180 10.31 13.50 2.36
CA HIS A 180 10.81 13.84 3.69
C HIS A 180 9.67 13.63 4.69
N ILE A 181 9.77 12.61 5.55
CA ILE A 181 8.66 12.18 6.43
C ILE A 181 8.82 12.59 7.89
N TRP A 182 10.04 12.90 8.33
CA TRP A 182 10.32 13.52 9.61
C TRP A 182 11.59 14.37 9.48
N GLU A 183 11.81 15.29 10.42
CA GLU A 183 13.05 16.07 10.53
C GLU A 183 13.25 16.39 12.03
N SER A 184 14.48 16.42 12.53
CA SER A 184 14.73 16.73 13.95
C SER A 184 14.21 18.11 14.39
N SER A 185 14.08 19.06 13.45
CA SER A 185 13.55 20.41 13.72
C SER A 185 12.02 20.48 13.63
N ALA A 186 11.37 19.44 13.11
CA ALA A 186 9.94 19.40 12.91
C ALA A 186 9.19 19.29 14.24
N VAL A 187 8.25 20.20 14.46
CA VAL A 187 7.30 20.14 15.58
C VAL A 187 6.22 19.12 15.29
N VAL A 188 5.77 19.08 14.03
CA VAL A 188 4.73 18.17 13.56
C VAL A 188 5.11 17.68 12.17
N ALA A 189 5.13 16.36 12.03
CA ALA A 189 5.13 15.67 10.75
C ALA A 189 3.80 14.92 10.60
N SER A 190 3.24 14.93 9.40
CA SER A 190 2.01 14.20 9.11
C SER A 190 1.98 13.78 7.66
N PHE A 191 1.37 12.63 7.39
CA PHE A 191 1.00 12.26 6.04
C PHE A 191 -0.43 11.70 6.00
N ASP A 192 -1.05 11.86 4.84
CA ASP A 192 -2.26 11.18 4.44
C ASP A 192 -2.07 10.57 3.05
N ALA A 193 -2.61 9.38 2.85
CA ALA A 193 -2.66 8.69 1.58
C ALA A 193 -4.09 8.24 1.32
N THR A 194 -4.55 8.36 0.08
CA THR A 194 -5.84 7.83 -0.36
C THR A 194 -5.65 7.12 -1.68
N PHE A 195 -6.18 5.92 -1.82
CA PHE A 195 -6.26 5.26 -3.13
C PHE A 195 -7.60 4.57 -3.31
N THR A 196 -8.05 4.54 -4.55
CA THR A 196 -9.22 3.76 -4.96
C THR A 196 -8.77 2.57 -5.78
N PHE A 197 -9.38 1.43 -5.53
CA PHE A 197 -8.96 0.16 -6.11
C PHE A 197 -10.15 -0.71 -6.49
N LEU A 198 -9.89 -1.61 -7.43
CA LEU A 198 -10.81 -2.66 -7.88
C LEU A 198 -10.09 -4.00 -7.80
N ILE A 199 -10.54 -4.83 -6.87
CA ILE A 199 -10.17 -6.23 -6.79
C ILE A 199 -11.29 -7.05 -7.43
N LYS A 200 -10.91 -7.92 -8.37
CA LYS A 200 -11.84 -8.80 -9.07
C LYS A 200 -11.17 -10.14 -9.35
N SER A 201 -11.83 -11.22 -8.98
CA SER A 201 -11.38 -12.58 -9.28
C SER A 201 -12.47 -13.38 -10.01
N PRO A 202 -12.09 -14.28 -10.94
CA PRO A 202 -13.01 -15.28 -11.46
C PRO A 202 -13.29 -16.41 -10.46
N ASP A 203 -12.49 -16.52 -9.39
CA ASP A 203 -12.51 -17.61 -8.42
C ASP A 203 -13.21 -17.19 -7.10
N SER A 204 -13.62 -18.17 -6.29
CA SER A 204 -14.22 -17.91 -4.96
C SER A 204 -13.22 -17.38 -3.93
N ASP A 205 -11.94 -17.66 -4.15
CA ASP A 205 -10.84 -17.38 -3.23
C ASP A 205 -9.84 -16.43 -3.93
N PRO A 206 -10.11 -15.11 -3.93
CA PRO A 206 -9.19 -14.11 -4.44
C PRO A 206 -7.92 -14.04 -3.57
N ALA A 207 -6.79 -13.75 -4.19
CA ALA A 207 -5.51 -13.59 -3.51
C ALA A 207 -4.54 -12.72 -4.31
N ASP A 208 -3.56 -12.06 -3.69
CA ASP A 208 -3.23 -12.12 -2.24
C ASP A 208 -3.47 -10.78 -1.53
N GLY A 209 -3.58 -9.67 -2.27
CA GLY A 209 -3.94 -8.38 -1.70
C GLY A 209 -3.19 -7.20 -2.31
N ILE A 210 -3.50 -6.02 -1.78
CA ILE A 210 -2.88 -4.73 -2.11
C ILE A 210 -2.32 -4.10 -0.85
N THR A 211 -1.17 -3.44 -0.94
CA THR A 211 -0.57 -2.71 0.18
C THR A 211 -0.25 -1.27 -0.21
N PHE A 212 -0.45 -0.34 0.72
CA PHE A 212 0.28 0.93 0.72
C PHE A 212 1.51 0.76 1.59
N PHE A 213 2.68 1.18 1.10
CA PHE A 213 3.93 1.02 1.85
C PHE A 213 4.82 2.26 1.81
N ILE A 214 5.65 2.37 2.84
CA ILE A 214 6.73 3.35 2.97
C ILE A 214 8.03 2.57 3.13
N SER A 215 9.06 2.97 2.39
CA SER A 215 10.33 2.23 2.29
C SER A 215 11.55 3.15 2.25
N ASN A 216 12.74 2.58 2.51
CA ASN A 216 13.99 3.21 2.08
C ASN A 216 13.96 3.52 0.58
N MET A 217 14.61 4.62 0.18
CA MET A 217 14.49 5.18 -1.17
C MET A 217 14.82 4.18 -2.28
N ASP A 218 15.77 3.29 -2.06
CA ASP A 218 16.29 2.31 -3.01
C ASP A 218 15.59 0.94 -2.95
N SER A 219 14.42 0.85 -2.30
CA SER A 219 13.70 -0.42 -2.16
C SER A 219 13.39 -1.08 -3.51
N THR A 220 13.57 -2.40 -3.54
CA THR A 220 13.25 -3.27 -4.70
C THR A 220 12.43 -4.46 -4.24
N ILE A 221 11.67 -5.07 -5.16
CA ILE A 221 10.87 -6.28 -4.86
C ILE A 221 11.82 -7.37 -4.35
N PRO A 222 11.64 -7.90 -3.12
CA PRO A 222 12.45 -9.00 -2.63
C PRO A 222 12.25 -10.26 -3.49
N SER A 223 13.31 -11.03 -3.69
CA SER A 223 13.21 -12.28 -4.45
C SER A 223 12.23 -13.24 -3.78
N GLY A 224 11.30 -13.83 -4.55
CA GLY A 224 10.33 -14.80 -4.03
C GLY A 224 9.20 -14.19 -3.18
N SER A 225 9.05 -12.87 -3.15
CA SER A 225 8.03 -12.18 -2.36
C SER A 225 6.62 -12.13 -2.98
N GLY A 226 6.34 -13.00 -3.96
CA GLY A 226 5.00 -13.16 -4.52
C GLY A 226 4.04 -13.84 -3.53
N GLY A 227 2.74 -13.85 -3.87
CA GLY A 227 1.69 -14.37 -3.01
C GLY A 227 1.64 -13.68 -1.64
N ARG A 228 1.45 -14.47 -0.57
CA ARG A 228 1.39 -14.05 0.85
C ARG A 228 2.43 -13.04 1.36
N LEU A 229 3.51 -12.75 0.64
CA LEU A 229 4.56 -11.79 1.04
C LEU A 229 4.37 -10.40 0.43
N LEU A 230 3.33 -10.22 -0.39
CA LEU A 230 2.81 -8.94 -0.89
C LEU A 230 3.83 -8.06 -1.64
N GLY A 231 4.93 -8.63 -2.13
CA GLY A 231 6.01 -7.90 -2.80
C GLY A 231 6.85 -7.04 -1.85
N LEU A 232 6.70 -7.24 -0.54
CA LEU A 232 7.28 -6.38 0.49
C LEU A 232 8.37 -7.06 1.32
N PHE A 233 8.17 -8.33 1.67
CA PHE A 233 9.04 -9.01 2.63
C PHE A 233 9.78 -10.19 1.99
N PRO A 234 11.04 -10.44 2.34
CA PRO A 234 11.81 -11.57 1.80
C PRO A 234 11.42 -12.92 2.44
N ASP A 235 10.76 -12.88 3.60
CA ASP A 235 10.34 -14.05 4.37
C ASP A 235 9.16 -13.69 5.30
N ALA A 236 8.63 -14.69 5.99
CA ALA A 236 7.46 -14.58 6.87
C ALA A 236 7.79 -14.55 8.38
N ASN A 237 8.99 -14.08 8.74
CA ASN A 237 9.39 -13.94 10.14
C ASN A 237 8.77 -12.72 10.82
#